data_AF-A0AAU5WQG3-F1
#
_entry.id   AF-A0AAU5WQG3-F1
#
_cell.length_a   1.000
_cell.length_b   1.000
_cell.length_c   1.000
_cell.angle_alpha   90.00
_cell.angle_beta   90.00
_cell.angle_gamma   90.00
#
_symmetry.space_group_name_H-M   'P 1'
#
loop_
_entity.id
_entity.type
_entity.pdbx_description
1 polymer ?
#
loop_
_entity_poly.entity_id
_entity_poly.type
_entity_poly.pdbx_seq_one_letter_code
_entity_poly.pdbx_strand_id
1 'polypeptide(L)'
;MKLFSRTAATAALAALGLAALTGTGTAAPAAPAAPAAAQPPTPAFNMKDDCPALPSGAEHPEWWTCLVMVVAGGSMKLGGISQQFTQPMRIAVQASPDAITEVAMTGEPMTVPGGVLGMLGLPSWPGADEIPGIKLQVKPEYAGGFKLELPNASVSMRVQILNLLVGDKCFIGTEADPIKFNMAMDPNKLVVAAPGDPAHPMDDPTVLYGEAEDKTFTVPKTDGCGLVGPIADWKAGLPSPAGKNEASFQSFIAIAPYAVDATARRSDPRTLKIG
;
A
#
# COMPACT_ATOMS: atom_id res chain seq x y z
N MET A 1 37.59 7.72 -48.93
CA MET A 1 37.30 8.33 -50.25
C MET A 1 36.00 7.75 -50.77
N LYS A 2 35.10 8.64 -51.23
CA LYS A 2 33.77 8.33 -51.81
C LYS A 2 33.87 7.29 -52.93
N LEU A 3 32.84 6.46 -53.17
CA LEU A 3 31.87 6.73 -54.24
C LEU A 3 30.82 5.61 -54.43
N PHE A 4 29.57 6.01 -54.20
CA PHE A 4 28.35 5.83 -55.01
C PHE A 4 27.79 4.45 -55.39
N SER A 5 26.54 4.30 -54.92
CA SER A 5 25.43 3.45 -55.34
C SER A 5 25.15 3.43 -56.85
N ARG A 6 24.66 2.27 -57.33
CA ARG A 6 23.78 2.17 -58.50
C ARG A 6 22.68 1.14 -58.27
N THR A 7 21.46 1.64 -58.27
CA THR A 7 20.19 0.93 -58.39
C THR A 7 19.94 0.44 -59.81
N ALA A 8 19.40 -0.77 -59.98
CA ALA A 8 18.54 -1.21 -61.09
C ALA A 8 17.87 -2.54 -60.66
N ALA A 9 16.59 -2.53 -60.28
CA ALA A 9 15.42 -2.69 -61.15
C ALA A 9 15.22 -4.13 -61.68
N THR A 10 14.41 -4.88 -60.90
CA THR A 10 13.27 -5.71 -61.33
C THR A 10 13.37 -6.52 -62.63
N ALA A 11 13.33 -7.85 -62.49
CA ALA A 11 12.77 -8.76 -63.48
C ALA A 11 11.80 -9.73 -62.78
N ALA A 12 10.57 -9.73 -63.29
CA ALA A 12 9.42 -10.51 -62.84
C ALA A 12 9.51 -11.98 -63.28
N LEU A 13 8.72 -12.84 -62.61
CA LEU A 13 8.14 -14.16 -62.99
C LEU A 13 7.85 -14.90 -61.67
N ALA A 14 6.75 -15.58 -61.40
CA ALA A 14 5.49 -15.82 -62.07
C ALA A 14 4.50 -16.36 -61.00
N ALA A 15 3.22 -16.20 -61.28
CA ALA A 15 2.03 -16.89 -60.74
C ALA A 15 2.19 -17.99 -59.67
N LEU A 16 1.32 -17.96 -58.66
CA LEU A 16 0.32 -19.01 -58.36
C LEU A 16 -0.35 -18.76 -57.00
N GLY A 17 -1.67 -18.92 -56.94
CA GLY A 17 -2.38 -19.21 -55.69
C GLY A 17 -3.31 -18.11 -55.16
N LEU A 18 -4.36 -17.78 -55.91
CA LEU A 18 -5.55 -17.16 -55.33
C LEU A 18 -6.31 -18.24 -54.52
N ALA A 19 -5.86 -18.53 -53.30
CA ALA A 19 -6.64 -19.27 -52.34
C ALA A 19 -7.43 -18.27 -51.48
N ALA A 20 -8.65 -17.99 -51.90
CA ALA A 20 -9.65 -17.30 -51.10
C ALA A 20 -10.02 -18.19 -49.89
N LEU A 21 -9.26 -18.05 -48.81
CA LEU A 21 -9.72 -18.47 -47.48
C LEU A 21 -10.61 -17.33 -46.97
N THR A 22 -11.92 -17.49 -47.17
CA THR A 22 -12.95 -16.81 -46.39
C THR A 22 -12.82 -17.24 -44.93
N GLY A 23 -11.81 -16.71 -44.25
CA GLY A 23 -11.74 -16.76 -42.80
C GLY A 23 -12.79 -15.81 -42.26
N THR A 24 -13.91 -16.35 -41.82
CA THR A 24 -14.80 -15.67 -40.88
C THR A 24 -14.02 -15.50 -39.58
N GLY A 25 -13.15 -14.48 -39.54
CA GLY A 25 -12.55 -14.02 -38.30
C GLY A 25 -13.66 -13.46 -37.44
N THR A 26 -14.22 -14.27 -36.56
CA THR A 26 -15.04 -13.77 -35.46
C THR A 26 -14.13 -12.88 -34.64
N ALA A 27 -14.28 -11.57 -34.81
CA ALA A 27 -13.67 -10.59 -33.92
C ALA A 27 -14.10 -10.97 -32.50
N ALA A 28 -13.14 -11.41 -31.69
CA ALA A 28 -13.40 -11.63 -30.27
C ALA A 28 -13.93 -10.30 -29.72
N PRO A 29 -15.11 -10.29 -29.04
CA PRO A 29 -15.58 -9.07 -28.41
C PRO A 29 -14.48 -8.57 -27.49
N ALA A 30 -14.08 -7.31 -27.67
CA ALA A 30 -13.19 -6.65 -26.73
C ALA A 30 -13.83 -6.79 -25.35
N ALA A 31 -13.11 -7.42 -24.42
CA ALA A 31 -13.55 -7.51 -23.04
C ALA A 31 -13.85 -6.08 -22.56
N PRO A 32 -14.99 -5.84 -21.88
CA PRO A 32 -15.24 -4.55 -21.26
C PRO A 32 -14.02 -4.19 -20.41
N ALA A 33 -13.47 -3.00 -20.62
CA ALA A 33 -12.47 -2.45 -19.72
C ALA A 33 -13.09 -2.49 -18.31
N ALA A 34 -12.42 -3.15 -17.37
CA ALA A 34 -12.86 -3.15 -15.98
C ALA A 34 -13.00 -1.69 -15.54
N PRO A 35 -14.10 -1.31 -14.88
CA PRO A 35 -14.24 0.05 -14.37
C PRO A 35 -13.04 0.36 -13.46
N ALA A 36 -12.41 1.51 -13.68
CA ALA A 36 -11.41 2.01 -12.75
C ALA A 36 -12.06 2.05 -11.36
N ALA A 37 -11.42 1.43 -10.37
CA ALA A 37 -11.93 1.46 -9.00
C ALA A 37 -12.08 2.93 -8.59
N ALA A 38 -13.28 3.30 -8.14
CA ALA A 38 -13.52 4.66 -7.66
C ALA A 38 -12.62 4.92 -6.44
N GLN A 39 -12.11 6.15 -6.33
CA GLN A 39 -11.38 6.58 -5.13
C GLN A 39 -12.27 6.34 -3.90
N PRO A 40 -11.75 5.71 -2.83
CA PRO A 40 -12.47 5.61 -1.57
C PRO A 40 -12.78 7.01 -1.01
N PRO A 41 -13.80 7.14 -0.13
CA PRO A 41 -14.05 8.40 0.55
C PRO A 41 -12.82 8.83 1.35
N THR A 42 -12.48 10.13 1.29
CA THR A 42 -11.37 10.69 2.05
C THR A 42 -11.62 10.51 3.55
N PRO A 43 -10.73 9.81 4.28
CA PRO A 43 -10.88 9.64 5.71
C PRO A 43 -10.62 10.96 6.44
N ALA A 44 -11.15 11.08 7.66
CA ALA A 44 -10.81 12.20 8.52
C ALA A 44 -9.35 12.09 8.98
N PHE A 45 -8.68 13.24 9.04
CA PHE A 45 -7.38 13.42 9.65
C PHE A 45 -7.53 14.47 10.75
N ASN A 46 -7.13 14.11 11.97
CA ASN A 46 -6.95 15.06 13.05
C ASN A 46 -5.53 14.89 13.55
N MET A 47 -4.60 15.68 12.99
CA MET A 47 -3.19 15.51 13.28
C MET A 47 -2.88 15.74 14.77
N LYS A 48 -3.71 16.48 15.52
CA LYS A 48 -3.51 16.63 16.97
C LYS A 48 -3.72 15.32 17.73
N ASP A 49 -4.67 14.51 17.29
CA ASP A 49 -5.01 13.23 17.94
C ASP A 49 -4.24 12.05 17.33
N ASP A 50 -3.98 12.11 16.02
CA ASP A 50 -3.32 11.04 15.28
C ASP A 50 -1.80 11.03 15.48
N CYS A 51 -1.20 12.19 15.76
CA CYS A 51 0.24 12.31 15.87
C CYS A 51 0.72 12.00 17.30
N PRO A 52 1.83 11.27 17.46
CA PRO A 52 2.47 11.09 18.75
C PRO A 52 2.83 12.44 19.39
N ALA A 53 2.83 12.52 20.72
CA ALA A 53 3.30 13.72 21.40
C ALA A 53 4.80 13.94 21.14
N LEU A 54 5.24 15.20 21.09
CA LEU A 54 6.67 15.48 21.00
C LEU A 54 7.42 14.88 22.21
N PRO A 55 8.61 14.28 22.00
CA PRO A 55 9.42 13.76 23.10
C PRO A 55 9.74 14.87 24.10
N SER A 56 9.81 14.51 25.39
CA SER A 56 10.23 15.45 26.42
C SER A 56 11.64 15.96 26.13
N GLY A 57 11.79 17.28 25.99
CA GLY A 57 13.07 17.90 25.63
C GLY A 57 13.28 18.06 24.12
N ALA A 58 12.26 17.88 23.29
CA ALA A 58 12.29 18.29 21.89
C ALA A 58 12.52 19.81 21.78
N GLU A 59 13.76 20.18 21.46
CA GLU A 59 14.11 21.55 21.07
C GLU A 59 13.59 21.80 19.64
N HIS A 60 13.21 23.05 19.36
CA HIS A 60 12.73 23.49 18.05
C HIS A 60 11.55 22.67 17.49
N PRO A 61 10.35 22.70 18.11
CA PRO A 61 9.14 22.02 17.61
C PRO A 61 8.81 22.32 16.14
N GLU A 62 9.25 23.48 15.63
CA GLU A 62 9.11 23.90 14.22
C GLU A 62 9.88 23.03 13.23
N TRP A 63 10.81 22.21 13.69
CA TRP A 63 11.57 21.27 12.85
C TRP A 63 10.97 19.86 12.86
N TRP A 64 10.01 19.61 13.74
CA TRP A 64 9.36 18.32 13.84
C TRP A 64 8.15 18.26 12.92
N THR A 65 8.00 17.11 12.28
CA THR A 65 6.91 16.84 11.35
C THR A 65 6.20 15.56 11.74
N CYS A 66 4.88 15.58 11.64
CA CYS A 66 4.06 14.41 11.67
C CYS A 66 3.59 14.06 10.27
N LEU A 67 3.72 12.79 9.90
CA LEU A 67 3.08 12.20 8.74
C LEU A 67 2.06 11.18 9.21
N VAL A 68 0.84 11.26 8.69
CA VAL A 68 -0.19 10.25 8.88
C VAL A 68 -0.54 9.66 7.52
N MET A 69 -0.43 8.35 7.41
CA MET A 69 -0.84 7.58 6.24
C MET A 69 -2.04 6.71 6.61
N VAL A 70 -3.06 6.71 5.77
CA VAL A 70 -4.25 5.87 5.92
C VAL A 70 -4.39 5.01 4.68
N VAL A 71 -4.23 3.70 4.85
CA VAL A 71 -4.59 2.72 3.81
C VAL A 71 -6.08 2.47 3.94
N ALA A 72 -6.88 3.02 3.02
CA ALA A 72 -8.34 2.94 3.06
C ALA A 72 -8.89 1.67 2.39
N GLY A 73 -8.07 1.00 1.58
CA GLY A 73 -8.46 -0.20 0.85
C GLY A 73 -7.32 -0.70 -0.02
N GLY A 74 -7.60 -1.75 -0.78
CA GLY A 74 -6.63 -2.36 -1.68
C GLY A 74 -6.70 -3.87 -1.72
N SER A 75 -5.69 -4.47 -2.33
CA SER A 75 -5.55 -5.92 -2.45
C SER A 75 -4.13 -6.35 -2.17
N MET A 76 -3.98 -7.55 -1.62
CA MET A 76 -2.69 -8.14 -1.37
C MET A 76 -2.71 -9.62 -1.69
N LYS A 77 -1.67 -10.06 -2.37
CA LYS A 77 -1.36 -11.44 -2.65
C LYS A 77 -0.07 -11.83 -1.94
N LEU A 78 -0.18 -12.81 -1.06
CA LEU A 78 0.89 -13.40 -0.28
C LEU A 78 1.02 -14.88 -0.67
N GLY A 79 1.93 -15.18 -1.59
CA GLY A 79 2.05 -16.52 -2.18
C GLY A 79 0.76 -16.96 -2.87
N GLY A 80 0.12 -17.98 -2.32
CA GLY A 80 -1.16 -18.53 -2.77
C GLY A 80 -2.40 -17.85 -2.18
N ILE A 81 -2.24 -16.94 -1.21
CA ILE A 81 -3.36 -16.25 -0.53
C ILE A 81 -3.59 -14.90 -1.19
N SER A 82 -4.84 -14.57 -1.52
CA SER A 82 -5.25 -13.23 -1.92
C SER A 82 -6.28 -12.70 -0.94
N GLN A 83 -6.05 -11.49 -0.43
CA GLN A 83 -6.90 -10.82 0.56
C GLN A 83 -7.19 -9.40 0.09
N GLN A 84 -8.43 -8.96 0.28
CA GLN A 84 -8.80 -7.54 0.14
C GLN A 84 -8.65 -6.85 1.49
N PHE A 85 -8.16 -5.62 1.46
CA PHE A 85 -8.15 -4.74 2.62
C PHE A 85 -9.54 -4.13 2.78
N THR A 86 -10.27 -4.60 3.79
CA THR A 86 -11.66 -4.19 4.06
C THR A 86 -11.78 -3.23 5.23
N GLN A 87 -10.72 -3.10 6.04
CA GLN A 87 -10.67 -2.16 7.15
C GLN A 87 -9.50 -1.20 6.96
N PRO A 88 -9.68 0.10 7.31
CA PRO A 88 -8.62 1.06 7.19
C PRO A 88 -7.50 0.77 8.20
N MET A 89 -6.27 1.01 7.79
CA MET A 89 -5.09 0.97 8.64
C MET A 89 -4.45 2.36 8.65
N ARG A 90 -4.06 2.85 9.83
CA ARG A 90 -3.37 4.13 9.99
C ARG A 90 -1.92 3.89 10.44
N ILE A 91 -1.01 4.66 9.86
CA ILE A 91 0.39 4.73 10.26
C ILE A 91 0.67 6.21 10.55
N ALA A 92 0.98 6.54 11.80
CA ALA A 92 1.43 7.85 12.22
C ALA A 92 2.94 7.80 12.47
N VAL A 93 3.65 8.78 11.92
CA VAL A 93 5.10 8.86 11.95
C VAL A 93 5.50 10.22 12.44
N GLN A 94 6.27 10.24 13.52
CA GLN A 94 6.94 11.43 14.00
C GLN A 94 8.37 11.44 13.48
N ALA A 95 8.76 12.55 12.86
CA ALA A 95 10.09 12.76 12.35
C ALA A 95 10.66 14.10 12.83
N SER A 96 11.94 14.06 13.19
CA SER A 96 12.83 15.22 13.30
C SER A 96 13.63 15.36 11.99
N PRO A 97 14.39 16.44 11.77
CA PRO A 97 15.23 16.57 10.59
C PRO A 97 16.26 15.45 10.43
N ASP A 98 16.70 14.86 11.54
CA ASP A 98 17.79 13.88 11.56
C ASP A 98 17.30 12.43 11.59
N ALA A 99 16.06 12.18 12.05
CA ALA A 99 15.56 10.83 12.25
C ALA A 99 14.03 10.74 12.36
N ILE A 100 13.51 9.58 11.97
CA ILE A 100 12.20 9.09 12.43
C ILE A 100 12.34 8.70 13.89
N THR A 101 11.53 9.30 14.76
CA THR A 101 11.61 9.13 16.22
C THR A 101 10.55 8.17 16.73
N GLU A 102 9.37 8.17 16.11
CA GLU A 102 8.27 7.31 16.51
C GLU A 102 7.43 6.88 15.30
N VAL A 103 6.97 5.63 15.32
CA VAL A 103 6.03 5.08 14.35
C VAL A 103 4.95 4.34 15.12
N ALA A 104 3.71 4.82 15.03
CA ALA A 104 2.54 4.17 15.57
C ALA A 104 1.72 3.61 14.41
N MET A 105 1.36 2.33 14.49
CA MET A 105 0.49 1.69 13.50
C MET A 105 -0.75 1.14 14.18
N THR A 106 -1.92 1.52 13.68
CA THR A 106 -3.22 1.09 14.20
C THR A 106 -4.05 0.50 13.07
N GLY A 107 -4.78 -0.55 13.37
CA GLY A 107 -5.63 -1.23 12.41
C GLY A 107 -6.50 -2.27 13.13
N GLU A 108 -7.72 -2.43 12.65
CA GLU A 108 -8.64 -3.44 13.16
C GLU A 108 -8.35 -4.82 12.53
N PRO A 109 -8.55 -5.91 13.28
CA PRO A 109 -8.52 -7.24 12.70
C PRO A 109 -9.49 -7.39 11.53
N MET A 110 -9.00 -7.91 10.40
CA MET A 110 -9.81 -8.16 9.21
C MET A 110 -10.15 -9.64 9.11
N THR A 111 -11.42 -9.97 8.85
CA THR A 111 -11.84 -11.36 8.58
C THR A 111 -11.33 -11.83 7.23
N VAL A 112 -10.73 -13.01 7.19
CA VAL A 112 -10.34 -13.71 5.96
C VAL A 112 -11.56 -14.47 5.43
N PRO A 113 -12.02 -14.19 4.19
CA PRO A 113 -13.15 -14.90 3.62
C PRO A 113 -12.95 -16.42 3.60
N GLY A 114 -13.96 -17.16 4.06
CA GLY A 114 -13.91 -18.63 4.18
C GLY A 114 -13.16 -19.15 5.41
N GLY A 115 -12.55 -18.26 6.21
CA GLY A 115 -11.91 -18.61 7.48
C GLY A 115 -10.76 -19.62 7.33
N VAL A 116 -10.53 -20.41 8.38
CA VAL A 116 -9.53 -21.48 8.38
C VAL A 116 -9.83 -22.55 7.33
N LEU A 117 -11.12 -22.84 7.06
CA LEU A 117 -11.49 -23.84 6.06
C LEU A 117 -11.07 -23.40 4.66
N GLY A 118 -11.34 -22.14 4.30
CA GLY A 118 -10.90 -21.55 3.03
C GLY A 118 -9.37 -21.55 2.90
N MET A 119 -8.65 -21.16 3.96
CA MET A 119 -7.18 -21.20 3.99
C MET A 119 -6.62 -22.63 3.80
N LEU A 120 -7.29 -23.64 4.37
CA LEU A 120 -6.89 -25.04 4.21
C LEU A 120 -7.34 -25.65 2.87
N GLY A 121 -8.07 -24.89 2.04
CA GLY A 121 -8.64 -25.38 0.78
C GLY A 121 -9.75 -26.41 0.98
N LEU A 122 -10.41 -26.40 2.13
CA LEU A 122 -11.58 -27.20 2.43
C LEU A 122 -12.84 -26.48 1.92
N PRO A 123 -13.92 -27.20 1.59
CA PRO A 123 -15.17 -26.57 1.19
C PRO A 123 -15.68 -25.61 2.27
N SER A 124 -15.76 -24.32 1.94
CA SER A 124 -16.37 -23.29 2.78
C SER A 124 -17.75 -22.92 2.23
N TRP A 125 -18.73 -22.73 3.12
CA TRP A 125 -20.04 -22.21 2.77
C TRP A 125 -20.17 -20.73 3.19
N PRO A 126 -21.09 -19.95 2.59
CA PRO A 126 -21.33 -18.56 3.00
C PRO A 126 -21.62 -18.47 4.51
N GLY A 127 -20.91 -17.58 5.22
CA GLY A 127 -21.04 -17.38 6.67
C GLY A 127 -20.24 -18.36 7.53
N ALA A 128 -19.49 -19.31 6.95
CA ALA A 128 -18.63 -20.21 7.72
C ALA A 128 -17.55 -19.45 8.52
N ASP A 129 -17.09 -18.32 8.01
CA ASP A 129 -16.11 -17.41 8.59
C ASP A 129 -16.64 -16.63 9.81
N GLU A 130 -17.94 -16.68 10.10
CA GLU A 130 -18.52 -16.13 11.34
C GLU A 130 -18.53 -17.15 12.49
N ILE A 131 -18.36 -18.44 12.20
CA ILE A 131 -18.45 -19.51 13.19
C ILE A 131 -17.21 -19.47 14.11
N PRO A 132 -17.40 -19.42 15.44
CA PRO A 132 -16.30 -19.52 16.40
C PRO A 132 -15.45 -20.77 16.15
N GLY A 133 -14.14 -20.59 15.95
CA GLY A 133 -13.19 -21.66 15.61
C GLY A 133 -12.84 -21.75 14.12
N ILE A 134 -13.76 -21.40 13.21
CA ILE A 134 -13.47 -21.26 11.77
C ILE A 134 -13.05 -19.82 11.45
N LYS A 135 -13.61 -18.84 12.16
CA LYS A 135 -13.26 -17.42 12.01
C LYS A 135 -11.76 -17.23 12.07
N LEU A 136 -11.21 -16.71 10.99
CA LEU A 136 -9.80 -16.38 10.84
C LEU A 136 -9.73 -14.88 10.63
N GLN A 137 -9.01 -14.18 11.49
CA GLN A 137 -8.75 -12.77 11.31
C GLN A 137 -7.25 -12.55 11.13
N VAL A 138 -6.90 -11.50 10.41
CA VAL A 138 -5.53 -11.04 10.25
C VAL A 138 -5.40 -9.62 10.73
N LYS A 139 -4.30 -9.31 11.41
CA LYS A 139 -3.99 -7.96 11.86
C LYS A 139 -2.54 -7.64 11.48
N PRO A 140 -2.30 -6.57 10.70
CA PRO A 140 -0.94 -6.13 10.45
C PRO A 140 -0.32 -5.57 11.74
N GLU A 141 0.95 -5.90 11.97
CA GLU A 141 1.74 -5.35 13.08
C GLU A 141 3.05 -4.77 12.56
N TYR A 142 3.42 -3.60 13.09
CA TYR A 142 4.64 -2.91 12.70
C TYR A 142 5.84 -3.70 13.21
N ALA A 143 6.79 -3.95 12.31
CA ALA A 143 8.01 -4.69 12.59
C ALA A 143 9.27 -3.86 12.25
N GLY A 144 9.15 -2.53 12.24
CA GLY A 144 10.27 -1.62 12.02
C GLY A 144 10.44 -1.14 10.58
N GLY A 145 11.57 -0.49 10.32
CA GLY A 145 12.03 -0.20 8.96
C GLY A 145 11.18 0.80 8.17
N PHE A 146 10.40 1.66 8.84
CA PHE A 146 9.72 2.74 8.15
C PHE A 146 10.75 3.69 7.50
N LYS A 147 10.55 4.03 6.23
CA LYS A 147 11.29 5.09 5.53
C LYS A 147 10.35 5.80 4.58
N LEU A 148 10.51 7.11 4.44
CA LEU A 148 9.77 7.92 3.48
C LEU A 148 10.76 8.57 2.52
N GLU A 149 10.67 8.19 1.25
CA GLU A 149 11.47 8.73 0.15
C GLU A 149 10.51 9.08 -0.98
N LEU A 150 9.74 10.16 -0.79
CA LEU A 150 8.63 10.53 -1.68
C LEU A 150 9.06 10.47 -3.16
N PRO A 151 8.26 9.81 -4.02
CA PRO A 151 6.91 9.29 -3.77
C PRO A 151 6.84 7.89 -3.15
N ASN A 152 7.98 7.30 -2.77
CA ASN A 152 8.06 5.93 -2.24
C ASN A 152 8.05 5.92 -0.70
N ALA A 153 7.58 4.82 -0.13
CA ALA A 153 7.66 4.55 1.30
C ALA A 153 8.02 3.07 1.52
N SER A 154 8.86 2.78 2.50
CA SER A 154 9.10 1.41 2.95
C SER A 154 8.57 1.20 4.35
N VAL A 155 8.06 0.00 4.64
CA VAL A 155 7.63 -0.40 5.98
C VAL A 155 7.85 -1.90 6.14
N SER A 156 8.34 -2.32 7.30
CA SER A 156 8.40 -3.75 7.64
C SER A 156 7.24 -4.10 8.54
N MET A 157 6.51 -5.17 8.19
CA MET A 157 5.35 -5.62 8.94
C MET A 157 5.40 -7.14 9.12
N ARG A 158 4.78 -7.62 10.19
CA ARG A 158 4.33 -9.00 10.32
C ARG A 158 2.81 -9.03 10.32
N VAL A 159 2.21 -10.17 10.00
CA VAL A 159 0.76 -10.32 10.01
C VAL A 159 0.38 -11.29 11.11
N GLN A 160 -0.28 -10.79 12.16
CA GLN A 160 -0.84 -11.64 13.21
C GLN A 160 -2.04 -12.40 12.65
N ILE A 161 -2.04 -13.71 12.86
CA ILE A 161 -3.15 -14.60 12.54
C ILE A 161 -3.91 -14.87 13.83
N LEU A 162 -5.16 -14.42 13.87
CA LEU A 162 -6.05 -14.52 15.01
C LEU A 162 -7.09 -15.61 14.76
N ASN A 163 -6.92 -16.77 15.39
CA ASN A 163 -7.88 -17.85 15.39
C ASN A 163 -7.76 -18.71 16.67
N LEU A 164 -8.89 -19.28 17.12
CA LEU A 164 -8.96 -20.06 18.35
C LEU A 164 -8.02 -21.28 18.36
N LEU A 165 -7.72 -21.86 17.20
CA LEU A 165 -6.90 -23.07 17.06
C LEU A 165 -5.39 -22.79 17.07
N VAL A 166 -4.98 -21.60 16.61
CA VAL A 166 -3.55 -21.23 16.46
C VAL A 166 -3.04 -20.32 17.58
N GLY A 167 -3.95 -19.79 18.41
CA GLY A 167 -3.62 -18.88 19.50
C GLY A 167 -3.30 -17.46 19.02
N ASP A 168 -2.72 -16.66 19.91
CA ASP A 168 -2.37 -15.25 19.71
C ASP A 168 -0.94 -15.02 19.23
N LYS A 169 -0.13 -16.09 19.15
CA LYS A 169 1.29 -16.04 18.77
C LYS A 169 1.58 -16.49 17.34
N CYS A 170 0.54 -16.71 16.53
CA CYS A 170 0.69 -17.15 15.15
C CYS A 170 0.85 -15.92 14.25
N PHE A 171 1.97 -15.83 13.53
CA PHE A 171 2.30 -14.72 12.64
C PHE A 171 2.77 -15.21 11.27
N ILE A 172 2.58 -14.40 10.23
CA ILE A 172 3.37 -14.48 8.99
C ILE A 172 4.56 -13.53 9.15
N GLY A 173 5.76 -14.10 9.14
CA GLY A 173 7.00 -13.39 9.46
C GLY A 173 7.21 -13.17 10.96
N THR A 174 8.37 -12.60 11.28
CA THR A 174 8.81 -12.27 12.64
C THR A 174 9.35 -10.85 12.68
N GLU A 175 9.75 -10.34 13.85
CA GLU A 175 10.48 -9.07 13.94
C GLU A 175 11.86 -9.14 13.28
N ALA A 176 12.51 -10.31 13.30
CA ALA A 176 13.82 -10.52 12.68
C ALA A 176 13.74 -10.79 11.17
N ASP A 177 12.64 -11.39 10.71
CA ASP A 177 12.36 -11.68 9.32
C ASP A 177 10.92 -11.24 8.97
N PRO A 178 10.67 -9.92 8.84
CA PRO A 178 9.35 -9.38 8.53
C PRO A 178 9.07 -9.37 7.02
N ILE A 179 7.82 -9.14 6.65
CA ILE A 179 7.45 -8.75 5.28
C ILE A 179 7.91 -7.31 5.07
N LYS A 180 8.84 -7.10 4.14
CA LYS A 180 9.42 -5.79 3.83
C LYS A 180 8.75 -5.21 2.59
N PHE A 181 7.88 -4.25 2.81
CA PHE A 181 7.18 -3.54 1.75
C PHE A 181 7.98 -2.33 1.29
N ASN A 182 8.09 -2.16 -0.02
CA ASN A 182 8.65 -0.99 -0.69
C ASN A 182 7.57 -0.44 -1.62
N MET A 183 6.70 0.38 -1.06
CA MET A 183 5.58 0.97 -1.74
C MET A 183 6.05 2.06 -2.69
N ALA A 184 5.70 1.91 -3.97
CA ALA A 184 5.91 2.93 -4.97
C ALA A 184 4.57 3.59 -5.33
N MET A 185 4.50 4.91 -5.23
CA MET A 185 3.39 5.69 -5.76
C MET A 185 3.80 6.35 -7.07
N ASP A 186 2.90 6.37 -8.05
CA ASP A 186 3.12 7.13 -9.29
C ASP A 186 2.85 8.62 -9.01
N PRO A 187 3.88 9.49 -9.07
CA PRO A 187 3.70 10.91 -8.77
C PRO A 187 2.73 11.61 -9.72
N ASN A 188 2.50 11.08 -10.92
CA ASN A 188 1.53 11.65 -11.88
C ASN A 188 0.09 11.25 -11.56
N LYS A 189 -0.11 10.28 -10.66
CA LYS A 189 -1.44 9.83 -10.19
C LYS A 189 -1.77 10.31 -8.78
N LEU A 190 -0.87 11.06 -8.15
CA LEU A 190 -1.16 11.72 -6.89
C LEU A 190 -2.17 12.85 -7.12
N VAL A 191 -3.21 12.89 -6.30
CA VAL A 191 -4.24 13.92 -6.35
C VAL A 191 -4.40 14.55 -4.97
N VAL A 192 -4.76 15.83 -4.95
CA VAL A 192 -5.15 16.51 -3.70
C VAL A 192 -6.58 16.09 -3.39
N ALA A 193 -6.75 15.22 -2.38
CA ALA A 193 -8.04 14.74 -1.93
C ALA A 193 -8.75 15.76 -1.01
N ALA A 194 -7.97 16.55 -0.27
CA ALA A 194 -8.44 17.72 0.46
C ALA A 194 -7.33 18.78 0.50
N PRO A 195 -7.61 20.06 0.18
CA PRO A 195 -6.58 21.10 0.13
C PRO A 195 -6.06 21.52 1.51
N GLY A 196 -6.87 21.42 2.57
CA GLY A 196 -6.53 21.86 3.92
C GLY A 196 -6.40 23.38 4.10
N ASP A 197 -6.00 23.80 5.31
CA ASP A 197 -5.62 25.16 5.68
C ASP A 197 -4.13 25.22 6.05
N PRO A 198 -3.27 25.82 5.21
CA PRO A 198 -1.85 25.99 5.50
C PRO A 198 -1.55 26.81 6.76
N ALA A 199 -2.51 27.62 7.26
CA ALA A 199 -2.37 28.34 8.51
C ALA A 199 -2.60 27.44 9.75
N HIS A 200 -3.34 26.33 9.60
CA HIS A 200 -3.68 25.42 10.68
C HIS A 200 -3.50 23.94 10.26
N PRO A 201 -2.31 23.52 9.79
CA PRO A 201 -2.14 22.19 9.19
C PRO A 201 -2.27 21.04 10.19
N MET A 202 -2.23 21.31 11.50
CA MET A 202 -2.53 20.31 12.52
C MET A 202 -4.04 20.06 12.70
N ASP A 203 -4.87 21.05 12.35
CA ASP A 203 -6.34 20.98 12.46
C ASP A 203 -6.99 20.62 11.11
N ASP A 204 -6.48 21.20 10.02
CA ASP A 204 -6.99 21.02 8.66
C ASP A 204 -5.81 20.77 7.70
N PRO A 205 -5.20 19.56 7.72
CA PRO A 205 -4.06 19.26 6.88
C PRO A 205 -4.47 19.14 5.40
N THR A 206 -3.53 19.47 4.50
CA THR A 206 -3.63 19.01 3.12
C THR A 206 -3.56 17.48 3.08
N VAL A 207 -4.51 16.85 2.40
CA VAL A 207 -4.57 15.39 2.22
C VAL A 207 -4.32 15.05 0.76
N LEU A 208 -3.31 14.22 0.52
CA LEU A 208 -3.00 13.63 -0.77
C LEU A 208 -3.59 12.22 -0.85
N TYR A 209 -4.08 11.85 -2.03
CA TYR A 209 -4.47 10.47 -2.35
C TYR A 209 -3.54 9.91 -3.42
N GLY A 210 -3.19 8.64 -3.28
CA GLY A 210 -2.40 7.89 -4.25
C GLY A 210 -2.59 6.40 -4.12
N GLU A 211 -2.36 5.69 -5.21
CA GLU A 211 -2.25 4.25 -5.21
C GLU A 211 -0.76 3.86 -5.06
N ALA A 212 -0.48 3.05 -4.04
CA ALA A 212 0.83 2.48 -3.79
C ALA A 212 0.85 1.02 -4.23
N GLU A 213 1.90 0.61 -4.94
CA GLU A 213 2.09 -0.78 -5.36
C GLU A 213 3.46 -1.32 -4.94
N ASP A 214 3.52 -2.62 -4.68
CA ASP A 214 4.76 -3.39 -4.56
C ASP A 214 4.56 -4.81 -5.08
N LYS A 215 5.48 -5.28 -5.93
CA LYS A 215 5.48 -6.64 -6.50
C LYS A 215 6.80 -7.38 -6.25
N THR A 216 7.69 -6.76 -5.48
CA THR A 216 9.09 -7.16 -5.30
C THR A 216 9.36 -7.77 -3.93
N PHE A 217 8.44 -7.63 -2.99
CA PHE A 217 8.59 -8.16 -1.65
C PHE A 217 8.53 -9.70 -1.60
N THR A 218 9.25 -10.25 -0.63
CA THR A 218 9.18 -11.66 -0.22
C THR A 218 8.23 -11.81 0.96
N VAL A 219 7.62 -12.98 1.10
CA VAL A 219 6.80 -13.32 2.27
C VAL A 219 7.48 -14.45 3.02
N PRO A 220 7.89 -14.22 4.28
CA PRO A 220 8.43 -15.27 5.14
C PRO A 220 7.40 -16.37 5.42
N LYS A 221 7.88 -17.46 6.03
CA LYS A 221 7.01 -18.51 6.58
C LYS A 221 6.23 -18.00 7.80
N THR A 222 5.28 -18.80 8.24
CA THR A 222 4.63 -18.58 9.53
C THR A 222 5.56 -18.86 10.71
N ASP A 223 5.32 -18.16 11.82
CA ASP A 223 5.99 -18.35 13.10
C ASP A 223 4.96 -18.46 14.23
N GLY A 224 5.26 -19.27 15.25
CA GLY A 224 4.41 -19.44 16.42
C GLY A 224 3.04 -20.11 16.20
N CYS A 225 2.76 -20.62 15.00
CA CYS A 225 1.47 -21.27 14.65
C CYS A 225 1.34 -22.75 15.09
N GLY A 226 2.24 -23.24 15.96
CA GLY A 226 2.20 -24.60 16.49
C GLY A 226 2.25 -25.70 15.42
N LEU A 227 1.54 -26.81 15.66
CA LEU A 227 1.56 -28.00 14.78
C LEU A 227 0.94 -27.76 13.40
N VAL A 228 0.11 -26.73 13.24
CA VAL A 228 -0.55 -26.43 11.96
C VAL A 228 0.28 -25.53 11.05
N GLY A 229 1.34 -24.89 11.56
CA GLY A 229 2.21 -23.98 10.81
C GLY A 229 2.73 -24.57 9.49
N PRO A 230 3.38 -25.76 9.48
CA PRO A 230 3.88 -26.34 8.24
C PRO A 230 2.81 -26.63 7.18
N ILE A 231 1.60 -27.00 7.61
CA ILE A 231 0.47 -27.27 6.70
C ILE A 231 -0.07 -25.95 6.14
N ALA A 232 -0.21 -24.94 7.00
CA ALA A 232 -0.63 -23.61 6.61
C ALA A 232 0.36 -23.00 5.61
N ASP A 233 1.67 -23.08 5.89
CA ASP A 233 2.73 -22.60 4.99
C ASP A 233 2.66 -23.30 3.64
N TRP A 234 2.56 -24.63 3.62
CA TRP A 234 2.48 -25.38 2.36
C TRP A 234 1.24 -25.00 1.52
N LYS A 235 0.09 -24.85 2.16
CA LYS A 235 -1.16 -24.42 1.49
C LYS A 235 -1.11 -22.97 1.01
N ALA A 236 -0.54 -22.09 1.82
CA ALA A 236 -0.37 -20.68 1.52
C ALA A 236 0.76 -20.41 0.52
N GLY A 237 1.61 -21.40 0.23
CA GLY A 237 2.79 -21.23 -0.61
C GLY A 237 3.87 -20.37 0.05
N LEU A 238 4.05 -20.52 1.36
CA LEU A 238 5.04 -19.80 2.16
C LEU A 238 6.26 -20.69 2.49
N PRO A 239 7.48 -20.10 2.57
CA PRO A 239 7.80 -18.72 2.21
C PRO A 239 7.63 -18.48 0.70
N SER A 240 7.14 -17.29 0.34
CA SER A 240 6.89 -16.91 -1.04
C SER A 240 7.98 -15.96 -1.56
N PRO A 241 8.70 -16.30 -2.63
CA PRO A 241 9.77 -15.45 -3.17
C PRO A 241 9.23 -14.19 -3.86
N ALA A 242 10.12 -13.22 -4.10
CA ALA A 242 9.83 -12.01 -4.86
C ALA A 242 9.24 -12.35 -6.25
N GLY A 243 8.33 -11.51 -6.74
CA GLY A 243 7.63 -11.72 -8.02
C GLY A 243 6.49 -12.75 -7.97
N LYS A 244 6.23 -13.38 -6.80
CA LYS A 244 5.02 -14.18 -6.56
C LYS A 244 3.98 -13.46 -5.70
N ASN A 245 4.33 -12.27 -5.21
CA ASN A 245 3.54 -11.46 -4.31
C ASN A 245 3.22 -10.11 -4.96
N GLU A 246 2.11 -9.53 -4.55
CA GLU A 246 1.64 -8.25 -5.08
C GLU A 246 0.85 -7.55 -3.98
N ALA A 247 1.05 -6.25 -3.82
CA ALA A 247 0.27 -5.41 -2.93
C ALA A 247 -0.10 -4.15 -3.71
N SER A 248 -1.35 -3.75 -3.60
CA SER A 248 -1.88 -2.50 -4.13
C SER A 248 -2.73 -1.87 -3.05
N PHE A 249 -2.41 -0.63 -2.68
CA PHE A 249 -3.05 0.09 -1.59
C PHE A 249 -3.58 1.43 -2.06
N GLN A 250 -4.82 1.72 -1.68
CA GLN A 250 -5.42 3.03 -1.83
C GLN A 250 -5.11 3.84 -0.58
N SER A 251 -4.19 4.80 -0.69
CA SER A 251 -3.58 5.46 0.45
C SER A 251 -3.87 6.96 0.46
N PHE A 252 -4.17 7.49 1.64
CA PHE A 252 -4.22 8.92 1.91
C PHE A 252 -3.03 9.31 2.77
N ILE A 253 -2.40 10.45 2.50
CA ILE A 253 -1.26 10.97 3.25
C ILE A 253 -1.55 12.41 3.65
N ALA A 254 -1.38 12.71 4.93
CA ALA A 254 -1.35 14.05 5.48
C ALA A 254 0.01 14.30 6.16
N ILE A 255 0.56 15.50 5.99
CA ILE A 255 1.82 15.92 6.61
C ILE A 255 1.59 17.27 7.29
N ALA A 256 1.95 17.37 8.56
CA ALA A 256 1.80 18.59 9.34
C ALA A 256 3.02 18.83 10.23
N PRO A 257 3.60 20.04 10.25
CA PRO A 257 4.61 20.40 11.24
C PRO A 257 3.96 20.56 12.63
N TYR A 258 4.67 20.19 13.69
CA TYR A 258 4.15 20.31 15.06
C TYR A 258 3.99 21.76 15.52
N ALA A 259 4.76 22.69 14.98
CA ALA A 259 4.60 24.12 15.24
C ALA A 259 4.33 24.88 13.96
N VAL A 260 3.09 25.34 13.84
CA VAL A 260 2.69 26.38 12.87
C VAL A 260 1.49 27.11 13.44
N ASP A 261 1.79 28.20 14.16
CA ASP A 261 0.92 29.36 14.36
C ASP A 261 1.70 30.59 13.87
N ALA A 262 2.03 30.63 12.57
CA ALA A 262 2.97 31.62 12.02
C ALA A 262 2.34 32.70 11.13
N THR A 263 1.00 32.77 11.03
CA THR A 263 0.30 33.76 10.19
C THR A 263 -0.49 34.82 10.96
N ALA A 264 -0.39 34.88 12.29
CA ALA A 264 -0.83 36.06 13.05
C ALA A 264 0.16 37.24 13.00
N ARG A 265 1.36 37.10 12.40
CA ARG A 265 2.40 38.15 12.41
C ARG A 265 3.20 38.27 11.12
N ARG A 266 2.58 38.41 9.94
CA ARG A 266 3.31 38.92 8.75
C ARG A 266 2.42 39.35 7.58
N SER A 267 1.39 40.13 7.84
CA SER A 267 0.66 40.83 6.77
C SER A 267 -0.15 42.03 7.30
N ASP A 268 0.49 42.92 8.06
CA ASP A 268 0.10 44.33 8.02
C ASP A 268 1.19 45.14 7.28
N PRO A 269 0.99 45.49 6.00
CA PRO A 269 1.93 46.31 5.25
C PRO A 269 1.99 47.78 5.71
N ARG A 270 1.26 48.21 6.75
CA ARG A 270 1.16 49.62 7.16
C ARG A 270 2.20 50.12 8.16
N THR A 271 3.15 49.30 8.61
CA THR A 271 4.11 49.70 9.66
C THR A 271 5.58 49.76 9.23
N LEU A 272 5.90 49.66 7.93
CA LEU A 272 7.27 49.96 7.46
C LEU A 272 7.46 51.48 7.26
N LYS A 273 7.68 52.22 8.36
CA LYS A 273 8.29 53.56 8.29
C LYS A 273 9.81 53.38 8.23
N ILE A 274 10.38 53.60 7.06
CA ILE A 274 11.82 53.79 6.88
C ILE A 274 12.12 55.25 7.21
N GLY A 275 13.03 55.46 8.17
CA GLY A 275 13.61 56.76 8.50
C GLY A 275 14.76 57.14 7.57
#